data_AF-A0A0F9W893-F1
#
_entry.id   AF-A0A0F9W893-F1
#
_cell.length_a   1.000
_cell.length_b   1.000
_cell.length_c   1.000
_cell.angle_alpha   90.00
_cell.angle_beta   90.00
_cell.angle_gamma   90.00
#
_symmetry.space_group_name_H-M   'P 1'
#
loop_
_entity.id
_entity.type
_entity.pdbx_description
1 polymer ?
#
loop_
_entity_poly.entity_id
_entity_poly.type
_entity_poly.pdbx_seq_one_letter_code
_entity_poly.pdbx_strand_id
1 'polypeptide(L)'
;MTDFSNCPDCGGYTPEGTPLCTTCNSTGRRQLTQEHIDLAISAKEWADEEVDRFFSEWCRINNKHHGYGVASWEIGSKLHITQDTSCMGCASSEDHSFPAEWFYATGEARTALIEKDLKDKQAAELQLRNCSRVARLARLKKEAVELEADIMKGASA
;
A
#
# COMPACT_ATOMS: atom_id res chain seq x y z
N MET A 1 5.88 -13.67 13.22
CA MET A 1 4.76 -13.53 14.16
C MET A 1 4.80 -14.70 15.12
N THR A 2 5.26 -14.49 16.35
CA THR A 2 4.93 -15.41 17.44
C THR A 2 3.46 -15.21 17.73
N ASP A 3 2.67 -16.14 17.21
CA ASP A 3 1.25 -16.27 17.35
C ASP A 3 0.77 -15.83 18.74
N PHE A 4 -0.24 -14.94 18.80
CA PHE A 4 -1.05 -14.70 20.01
C PHE A 4 -1.75 -16.00 20.50
N SER A 5 -1.60 -17.09 19.74
CA SER A 5 -1.94 -18.47 20.03
C SER A 5 -0.92 -19.21 20.91
N ASN A 6 0.06 -18.51 21.49
CA ASN A 6 1.02 -19.10 22.43
C ASN A 6 0.66 -18.73 23.87
N CYS A 7 -0.03 -19.63 24.57
CA CYS A 7 -0.17 -19.56 26.02
C CYS A 7 1.24 -19.47 26.64
N PRO A 8 1.55 -18.41 27.41
CA PRO A 8 2.89 -18.20 27.96
C PRO A 8 3.31 -19.34 28.89
N ASP A 9 2.35 -20.01 29.52
CA ASP A 9 2.58 -21.14 30.41
C ASP A 9 2.75 -22.48 29.67
N CYS A 10 2.46 -22.55 28.37
CA CYS A 10 2.63 -23.76 27.56
C CYS A 10 4.09 -23.99 27.12
N GLY A 11 4.95 -22.98 27.22
CA GLY A 11 6.35 -23.01 26.74
C GLY A 11 7.30 -23.95 27.48
N GLY A 12 6.80 -24.82 28.38
CA GLY A 12 7.61 -25.75 29.17
C GLY A 12 7.07 -27.18 29.26
N TYR A 13 5.99 -27.53 28.55
CA TYR A 13 5.42 -28.89 28.59
C TYR A 13 5.98 -29.75 27.46
N THR A 14 6.68 -30.83 27.80
CA THR A 14 7.09 -31.85 26.84
C THR A 14 5.88 -32.71 26.42
N PRO A 15 5.80 -33.12 25.14
CA PRO A 15 4.64 -33.85 24.60
C PRO A 15 4.38 -35.22 25.25
N GLU A 16 5.33 -35.74 26.04
CA GLU A 16 5.28 -37.08 26.62
C GLU A 16 4.73 -37.12 28.07
N GLY A 17 4.38 -35.98 28.66
CA GLY A 17 3.82 -35.90 30.01
C GLY A 17 2.70 -34.88 30.10
N THR A 18 1.45 -35.33 30.02
CA THR A 18 0.27 -34.49 30.23
C THR A 18 0.13 -34.10 31.71
N PRO A 19 0.31 -32.82 32.02
CA PRO A 19 -0.77 -32.06 32.62
C PRO A 19 -1.44 -31.22 31.54
N LEU A 20 -2.78 -31.16 31.55
CA LEU A 20 -3.47 -30.11 30.83
C LEU A 20 -2.97 -28.77 31.39
N CYS A 21 -2.52 -27.84 30.54
CA CYS A 21 -2.15 -26.51 31.02
C CYS A 21 -3.37 -25.90 31.69
N THR A 22 -3.33 -25.67 33.00
CA THR A 22 -4.51 -25.20 33.77
C THR A 22 -4.97 -23.81 33.33
N THR A 23 -4.08 -23.01 32.76
CA THR A 23 -4.36 -21.67 32.25
C THR A 23 -5.13 -21.69 30.91
N CYS A 24 -4.76 -22.59 29.98
CA CYS A 24 -5.38 -22.64 28.64
C CYS A 24 -6.19 -23.92 28.36
N ASN A 25 -6.31 -24.81 29.34
CA ASN A 25 -6.87 -26.16 29.21
C ASN A 25 -6.35 -26.92 27.97
N SER A 26 -5.05 -26.79 27.69
CA SER A 26 -4.35 -27.33 26.51
C SER A 26 -4.88 -26.88 25.14
N THR A 27 -5.63 -25.79 25.07
CA THR A 27 -6.02 -25.16 23.79
C THR A 27 -4.90 -24.34 23.15
N GLY A 28 -3.84 -24.06 23.92
CA GLY A 28 -2.78 -23.13 23.55
C GLY A 28 -3.21 -21.65 23.60
N ARG A 29 -4.48 -21.34 23.82
CA ARG A 29 -4.98 -19.96 23.79
C ARG A 29 -4.60 -19.18 25.05
N ARG A 30 -4.23 -17.92 24.89
CA ARG A 30 -4.07 -16.99 26.02
C ARG A 30 -5.41 -16.80 26.73
N GLN A 31 -5.40 -16.76 28.06
CA GLN A 31 -6.60 -16.43 28.83
C GLN A 31 -7.00 -14.98 28.56
N LEU A 32 -8.30 -14.72 28.36
CA LEU A 32 -8.79 -13.36 28.22
C LEU A 32 -8.83 -12.69 29.60
N THR A 33 -7.88 -11.79 29.85
CA THR A 33 -7.80 -10.98 31.07
C THR A 33 -7.85 -9.50 30.71
N GLN A 34 -8.16 -8.64 31.67
CA GLN A 34 -8.16 -7.19 31.45
C GLN A 34 -6.80 -6.70 30.95
N GLU A 35 -5.70 -7.14 31.59
CA GLU A 35 -4.33 -6.79 31.20
C GLU A 35 -4.01 -7.17 29.74
N HIS A 36 -4.52 -8.32 29.26
CA HIS A 36 -4.32 -8.72 27.87
C HIS A 36 -5.12 -7.89 26.88
N ILE A 37 -6.33 -7.45 27.27
CA ILE A 37 -7.14 -6.55 26.45
C ILE A 37 -6.46 -5.18 26.37
N ASP A 38 -6.02 -4.64 27.50
CA ASP A 38 -5.34 -3.34 27.57
C ASP A 38 -4.05 -3.34 26.74
N LEU A 39 -3.26 -4.42 26.81
CA LEU A 39 -2.07 -4.61 25.97
C LEU A 39 -2.41 -4.67 24.47
N ALA A 40 -3.50 -5.35 24.10
CA ALA A 40 -3.92 -5.45 22.70
C ALA A 40 -4.42 -4.11 22.15
N ILE A 41 -5.17 -3.34 22.95
CA ILE A 41 -5.60 -1.98 22.59
C ILE A 41 -4.39 -1.07 22.42
N SER A 42 -3.49 -1.05 23.40
CA SER A 42 -2.28 -0.21 23.32
C SER A 42 -1.40 -0.57 22.13
N ALA A 43 -1.23 -1.86 21.83
CA ALA A 43 -0.49 -2.31 20.65
C ALA A 43 -1.16 -1.86 19.34
N LYS A 44 -2.50 -1.87 19.28
CA LYS A 44 -3.26 -1.37 18.14
C LYS A 44 -3.11 0.13 17.98
N GLU A 45 -3.28 0.91 19.05
CA GLU A 45 -3.14 2.37 19.03
C GLU A 45 -1.74 2.78 18.55
N TRP A 46 -0.70 2.13 19.07
CA TRP A 46 0.67 2.34 18.61
C TRP A 46 0.84 2.03 17.12
N ALA A 47 0.26 0.91 16.64
CA ALA A 47 0.33 0.56 15.22
C ALA A 47 -0.42 1.57 14.34
N ASP A 48 -1.61 2.02 14.77
CA ASP A 48 -2.42 3.03 14.09
C ASP A 48 -1.61 4.35 13.95
N GLU A 49 -0.91 4.79 14.99
CA GLU A 49 -0.04 5.98 14.97
C GLU A 49 1.15 5.84 14.01
N GLU A 50 1.82 4.68 13.99
CA GLU A 50 2.95 4.46 13.08
C GLU A 50 2.51 4.40 11.62
N VAL A 51 1.32 3.86 11.34
CA VAL A 51 0.72 3.85 9.99
C VAL A 51 0.37 5.26 9.54
N ASP A 52 -0.26 6.07 10.41
CA ASP A 52 -0.59 7.46 10.09
C ASP A 52 0.68 8.29 9.84
N ARG A 53 1.73 8.10 10.65
CA ARG A 53 3.03 8.76 10.46
C ARG A 53 3.67 8.36 9.13
N PHE A 54 3.68 7.07 8.79
CA PHE A 54 4.15 6.58 7.50
C PHE A 54 3.39 7.23 6.35
N PHE A 55 2.06 7.26 6.43
CA PHE A 55 1.21 7.81 5.37
C PHE A 55 1.39 9.33 5.21
N SER A 56 1.51 10.05 6.32
CA SER A 56 1.86 11.47 6.35
C SER A 56 3.20 11.76 5.67
N GLU A 57 4.23 10.96 5.96
CA GLU A 57 5.54 11.08 5.32
C GLU A 57 5.43 10.85 3.80
N TRP A 58 4.73 9.79 3.39
CA TRP A 58 4.50 9.51 1.98
C TRP A 58 3.75 10.65 1.29
N CYS A 59 2.68 11.17 1.89
CA CYS A 59 1.92 12.30 1.35
C CYS A 59 2.81 13.53 1.14
N ARG A 60 3.64 13.86 2.14
CA ARG A 60 4.61 14.97 2.06
C ARG A 60 5.59 14.80 0.91
N ILE A 61 6.19 13.61 0.76
CA ILE A 61 7.16 13.31 -0.31
C ILE A 61 6.48 13.35 -1.69
N ASN A 62 5.24 12.88 -1.79
CA ASN A 62 4.47 12.84 -3.04
C ASN A 62 3.76 14.17 -3.36
N ASN A 63 3.93 15.20 -2.52
CA ASN A 63 3.21 16.47 -2.61
C ASN A 63 1.67 16.27 -2.71
N LYS A 64 1.14 15.33 -1.92
CA LYS A 64 -0.28 15.02 -1.80
C LYS A 64 -0.85 15.54 -0.49
N HIS A 65 -2.13 15.85 -0.49
CA HIS A 65 -2.85 16.28 0.71
C HIS A 65 -3.19 15.07 1.59
N HIS A 66 -2.90 15.14 2.89
CA HIS A 66 -3.16 14.05 3.84
C HIS A 66 -4.66 13.85 4.12
N GLY A 67 -5.50 14.84 3.83
CA GLY A 67 -6.95 14.77 4.04
C GLY A 67 -7.27 14.79 5.53
N TYR A 68 -8.21 13.95 5.97
CA TYR A 68 -8.45 13.68 7.40
C TYR A 68 -7.60 12.52 7.94
N GLY A 69 -6.64 12.02 7.15
CA GLY A 69 -5.72 10.96 7.53
C GLY A 69 -6.23 9.57 7.21
N VAL A 70 -5.75 8.58 7.98
CA VAL A 70 -6.04 7.16 7.76
C VAL A 70 -7.36 6.76 8.42
N ALA A 71 -8.33 6.32 7.62
CA ALA A 71 -9.60 5.78 8.11
C ALA A 71 -9.48 4.30 8.53
N SER A 72 -8.76 3.52 7.74
CA SER A 72 -8.49 2.11 8.03
C SER A 72 -7.22 1.63 7.31
N TRP A 73 -6.62 0.57 7.83
CA TRP A 73 -5.47 -0.06 7.22
C TRP A 73 -5.48 -1.58 7.42
N GLU A 74 -4.83 -2.29 6.50
CA GLU A 74 -4.60 -3.72 6.55
C GLU A 74 -3.17 -4.03 6.10
N ILE A 75 -2.48 -4.92 6.82
CA ILE A 75 -1.12 -5.34 6.47
C ILE A 75 -1.08 -6.85 6.19
N GLY A 76 -0.70 -7.18 4.96
CA GLY A 76 -0.44 -8.53 4.49
C GLY A 76 0.89 -8.59 3.76
N SER A 77 0.88 -9.02 2.48
CA SER A 77 2.05 -8.86 1.60
C SER A 77 2.31 -7.39 1.20
N LYS A 78 1.27 -6.55 1.34
CA LYS A 78 1.28 -5.11 1.13
C LYS A 78 0.58 -4.42 2.30
N LEU A 79 0.92 -3.16 2.52
CA LEU A 79 0.19 -2.28 3.40
C LEU A 79 -0.89 -1.57 2.57
N HIS A 80 -2.15 -1.81 2.89
CA HIS A 80 -3.30 -1.14 2.31
C HIS A 80 -3.77 -0.06 3.29
N ILE A 81 -3.96 1.16 2.78
CA ILE A 81 -4.43 2.31 3.55
C ILE A 81 -5.62 2.90 2.83
N THR A 82 -6.74 3.04 3.55
CA THR A 82 -7.88 3.83 3.11
C THR A 82 -7.79 5.19 3.78
N GLN A 83 -7.59 6.23 2.97
CA GLN A 83 -7.55 7.62 3.39
C GLN A 83 -8.97 8.19 3.43
N ASP A 84 -9.31 8.97 4.45
CA ASP A 84 -10.51 9.79 4.46
C ASP A 84 -10.25 11.09 3.69
N THR A 85 -10.95 11.24 2.56
CA THR A 85 -10.87 12.40 1.66
C THR A 85 -12.17 13.17 1.57
N SER A 86 -13.09 12.96 2.52
CA SER A 86 -14.42 13.61 2.54
C SER A 86 -14.37 15.14 2.51
N CYS A 87 -13.28 15.77 2.95
CA CYS A 87 -13.05 17.22 2.80
C CYS A 87 -12.86 17.70 1.35
N MET A 88 -12.54 16.81 0.42
CA MET A 88 -12.21 17.14 -0.97
C MET A 88 -13.42 17.06 -1.93
N GLY A 89 -14.62 16.75 -1.41
CA GLY A 89 -15.91 16.96 -2.08
C GLY A 89 -16.27 15.98 -3.22
N CYS A 90 -15.30 15.35 -3.88
CA CYS A 90 -15.54 14.44 -5.01
C CYS A 90 -15.60 12.96 -4.63
N ALA A 91 -14.90 12.57 -3.56
CA ALA A 91 -14.88 11.21 -3.01
C ALA A 91 -14.77 11.29 -1.49
N SER A 92 -15.34 10.31 -0.78
CA SER A 92 -15.22 10.22 0.68
C SER A 92 -13.98 9.47 1.13
N SER A 93 -13.36 8.70 0.24
CA SER A 93 -12.16 7.93 0.54
C SER A 93 -11.29 7.69 -0.69
N GLU A 94 -10.00 7.49 -0.45
CA GLU A 94 -9.03 7.03 -1.45
C GLU A 94 -8.23 5.85 -0.92
N ASP A 95 -8.05 4.82 -1.74
CA ASP A 95 -7.28 3.63 -1.38
C ASP A 95 -5.86 3.70 -1.93
N HIS A 96 -4.89 3.41 -1.06
CA HIS A 96 -3.47 3.40 -1.38
C HIS A 96 -2.88 2.04 -1.00
N SER A 97 -1.94 1.56 -1.81
CA SER A 97 -1.29 0.26 -1.59
C SER A 97 0.22 0.41 -1.69
N PHE A 98 0.92 -0.04 -0.64
CA PHE A 98 2.36 0.10 -0.49
C PHE A 98 3.03 -1.26 -0.29
N PRO A 99 4.27 -1.44 -0.75
CA PRO A 99 5.06 -2.59 -0.35
C PRO A 99 5.26 -2.60 1.17
N ALA A 100 5.04 -3.76 1.80
CA ALA A 100 5.11 -3.86 3.27
C ALA A 100 6.50 -3.52 3.81
N GLU A 101 7.55 -3.79 3.03
CA GLU A 101 8.93 -3.48 3.40
C GLU A 101 9.19 -1.98 3.59
N TRP A 102 8.39 -1.09 3.00
CA TRP A 102 8.53 0.35 3.22
C TRP A 102 8.09 0.77 4.62
N PHE A 103 7.05 0.12 5.14
CA PHE A 103 6.56 0.35 6.50
C PHE A 103 7.61 -0.06 7.53
N TYR A 104 8.28 -1.19 7.30
CA TYR A 104 9.33 -1.68 8.18
C TYR A 104 10.67 -0.95 8.04
N ALA A 105 10.93 -0.29 6.91
CA ALA A 105 12.05 0.62 6.78
C ALA A 105 11.83 1.88 7.65
N THR A 106 12.89 2.47 8.20
CA THR A 106 12.80 3.68 9.05
C THR A 106 13.75 4.78 8.58
N GLY A 107 13.39 6.03 8.86
CA GLY A 107 14.21 7.21 8.57
C GLY A 107 14.58 7.33 7.09
N GLU A 108 15.85 7.65 6.81
CA GLU A 108 16.35 7.90 5.45
C GLU A 108 16.14 6.72 4.50
N ALA A 109 16.20 5.48 5.00
CA ALA A 109 16.00 4.29 4.17
C ALA A 109 14.57 4.24 3.60
N ARG A 110 13.57 4.59 4.41
CA ARG A 110 12.17 4.67 3.96
C ARG A 110 11.98 5.80 2.96
N THR A 111 12.50 7.00 3.26
CA THR A 111 12.41 8.14 2.35
C THR A 111 13.02 7.81 0.98
N ALA A 112 14.19 7.16 0.95
CA ALA A 112 14.85 6.76 -0.29
C ALA A 112 14.03 5.75 -1.11
N LEU A 113 13.33 4.81 -0.47
CA LEU A 113 12.44 3.86 -1.14
C LEU A 113 11.25 4.58 -1.80
N ILE A 114 10.62 5.50 -1.07
CA ILE A 114 9.48 6.28 -1.57
C ILE A 114 9.91 7.17 -2.75
N GLU A 115 11.03 7.89 -2.61
CA GLU A 115 11.55 8.77 -3.67
C GLU A 115 11.98 8.00 -4.93
N LYS A 116 12.55 6.81 -4.76
CA LYS A 116 12.92 5.95 -5.88
C LYS A 116 11.68 5.53 -6.68
N ASP A 117 10.63 5.06 -6.01
CA ASP A 117 9.38 4.67 -6.68
C ASP A 117 8.74 5.85 -7.42
N LEU A 118 8.77 7.04 -6.84
CA LEU A 118 8.33 8.27 -7.51
C LEU A 118 9.09 8.53 -8.81
N LYS A 119 10.42 8.42 -8.79
CA LYS A 119 11.26 8.60 -9.99
C LYS A 119 10.98 7.53 -11.02
N ASP A 120 10.82 6.28 -10.60
CA ASP A 120 10.53 5.15 -11.49
C ASP A 120 9.16 5.31 -12.17
N LYS A 121 8.13 5.75 -11.43
CA LYS A 121 6.81 6.07 -11.98
C LYS A 121 6.84 7.23 -12.97
N GLN A 122 7.53 8.32 -12.64
CA GLN A 122 7.68 9.46 -13.56
C GLN A 122 8.41 9.05 -14.85
N ALA A 123 9.46 8.23 -14.75
CA ALA A 123 10.18 7.73 -15.90
C ALA A 123 9.29 6.83 -16.78
N ALA A 124 8.52 5.92 -16.17
CA ALA A 124 7.59 5.05 -16.88
C ALA A 124 6.48 5.85 -17.60
N GLU A 125 5.88 6.85 -16.94
CA GLU A 125 4.89 7.73 -17.56
C GLU A 125 5.47 8.51 -18.75
N LEU A 126 6.68 9.03 -18.62
CA LEU A 126 7.35 9.76 -19.71
C LEU A 126 7.62 8.84 -20.90
N GLN A 127 8.06 7.61 -20.66
CA GLN A 127 8.25 6.60 -21.71
C GLN A 127 6.93 6.28 -22.41
N LEU A 128 5.85 6.02 -21.66
CA LEU A 128 4.51 5.79 -22.20
C LEU A 128 4.02 6.95 -23.07
N ARG A 129 4.18 8.20 -22.60
CA ARG A 129 3.82 9.41 -23.37
C ARG A 129 4.63 9.51 -24.66
N ASN A 130 5.94 9.25 -24.60
CA ASN A 130 6.81 9.31 -25.77
C ASN A 130 6.45 8.23 -26.79
N CYS A 131 6.25 6.99 -26.37
CA CYS A 131 5.82 5.89 -27.23
C CYS A 131 4.46 6.20 -27.88
N SER A 132 3.50 6.71 -27.09
CA SER A 132 2.18 7.10 -27.60
C SER A 132 2.27 8.24 -28.62
N ARG A 133 3.14 9.23 -28.38
CA ARG A 133 3.37 10.34 -29.31
C ARG A 133 3.98 9.86 -30.63
N VAL A 134 4.97 8.98 -30.58
CA VAL A 134 5.61 8.40 -31.78
C VAL A 134 4.61 7.57 -32.57
N ALA A 135 3.82 6.72 -31.90
CA ALA A 135 2.77 5.93 -32.54
C ALA A 135 1.71 6.81 -33.22
N ARG A 136 1.25 7.87 -32.54
CA ARG A 136 0.31 8.84 -33.11
C ARG A 136 0.90 9.55 -34.32
N LEU A 137 2.16 9.96 -34.26
CA LEU A 137 2.84 10.63 -35.38
C LEU A 137 3.01 9.71 -36.59
N ALA A 138 3.33 8.44 -36.38
CA ALA A 138 3.38 7.44 -37.44
C ALA A 138 2.01 7.25 -38.11
N ARG A 139 0.93 7.19 -37.31
CA ARG A 139 -0.43 7.09 -37.83
C ARG A 139 -0.81 8.31 -38.68
N LEU A 140 -0.58 9.51 -38.17
CA LEU A 140 -0.85 10.76 -38.89
C LEU A 140 -0.07 10.87 -40.20
N LYS A 141 1.19 10.42 -40.22
CA LYS A 141 1.99 10.38 -41.47
C LYS A 141 1.37 9.44 -42.50
N LYS A 142 0.87 8.28 -42.07
CA LYS A 142 0.20 7.33 -42.96
C LYS A 142 -1.09 7.92 -43.52
N GLU A 143 -1.93 8.50 -42.67
CA GLU A 143 -3.18 9.17 -43.06
C GLU A 143 -2.91 10.32 -44.05
N ALA A 144 -1.84 11.11 -43.85
CA ALA A 144 -1.46 12.19 -44.76
C ALA A 144 -1.08 11.68 -46.15
N VAL A 145 -0.29 10.60 -46.23
CA VAL A 145 0.10 9.97 -47.52
C VAL A 145 -1.12 9.41 -48.25
N GLU A 146 -2.06 8.81 -47.52
CA GLU A 146 -3.31 8.29 -48.09
C GLU A 146 -4.18 9.44 -48.65
N LEU A 147 -4.33 10.53 -47.89
CA LEU A 147 -5.03 11.74 -48.33
C LEU A 147 -4.40 12.39 -49.57
N GLU A 148 -3.06 12.51 -49.61
CA GLU A 148 -2.35 13.04 -50.78
C GLU A 148 -2.58 12.18 -52.03
N ALA A 149 -2.56 10.85 -51.87
CA ALA A 149 -2.83 9.93 -52.96
C ALA A 149 -4.28 10.04 -53.47
N ASP A 150 -5.24 10.21 -52.57
CA ASP A 150 -6.65 10.39 -52.94
C ASP A 150 -6.91 11.74 -53.62
N ILE A 151 -6.26 12.83 -53.17
CA ILE A 151 -6.31 14.13 -53.85
C ILE A 151 -5.75 14.01 -55.28
N MET A 152 -4.61 13.34 -55.47
CA MET A 152 -4.02 13.17 -56.81
C MET A 152 -4.89 12.30 -57.74
N LYS A 153 -5.59 11.29 -57.21
CA LYS A 153 -6.56 10.48 -57.98
C LYS A 153 -7.85 11.25 -58.31
N GLY A 154 -8.32 12.10 -57.40
CA GLY A 154 -9.50 12.96 -57.62
C GLY A 154 -9.24 14.12 -58.57
N ALA A 155 -8.00 14.62 -58.65
CA ALA A 155 -7.59 15.68 -59.57
C ALA A 155 -7.31 15.20 -61.01
N SER A 156 -7.37 13.88 -61.25
CA SER A 156 -7.13 13.25 -62.57
C SER A 156 -8.42 12.72 -63.23
N ALA A 157 -9.59 13.04 -62.67
CA ALA A 157 -10.92 12.80 -63.23
C ALA A 157 -11.57 14.12 -63.67
#